data_AF-A0A6N7V2N8-F1
#
_entry.id   AF-A0A6N7V2N8-F1
#
_cell.length_a   1.000
_cell.length_b   1.000
_cell.length_c   1.000
_cell.angle_alpha   90.00
_cell.angle_beta   90.00
_cell.angle_gamma   90.00
#
_symmetry.space_group_name_H-M   'P 1'
#
loop_
_entity.id
_entity.type
_entity.pdbx_description
1 polymer ?
#
loop_
_entity_poly.entity_id
_entity_poly.type
_entity_poly.pdbx_seq_one_letter_code
_entity_poly.pdbx_strand_id
1 'polypeptide(L)'
;MKTWKLVSGIISIVLSVFVVFQSMMAGLANALEESGQVSGSAGLVVSICMLCGGIVSIVSRKNNSKGTNIALLILFGLATLTGFILAGNYSDLYLWSAWCLINVVLAFISLRKGASKI
;
A
#
# COMPACT_ATOMS: atom_id res chain seq x y z
N MET A 1 11.05 -13.55 7.35
CA MET A 1 10.25 -13.13 8.52
C MET A 1 8.80 -13.53 8.28
N LYS A 2 8.38 -14.72 8.74
CA LYS A 2 7.06 -15.28 8.40
C LYS A 2 5.92 -14.49 9.05
N THR A 3 6.12 -14.03 10.28
CA THR A 3 5.12 -13.28 11.07
C THR A 3 4.86 -11.90 10.51
N TRP A 4 5.90 -11.15 10.11
CA TRP A 4 5.73 -9.82 9.54
C TRP A 4 4.85 -9.85 8.28
N LYS A 5 5.17 -10.72 7.31
CA LYS A 5 4.40 -10.83 6.06
C LYS A 5 2.92 -11.13 6.30
N LEU A 6 2.64 -11.99 7.28
CA LEU A 6 1.28 -12.35 7.67
C LEU A 6 0.55 -11.15 8.29
N VAL A 7 1.17 -10.49 9.28
CA VAL A 7 0.57 -9.34 9.98
C VAL A 7 0.40 -8.14 9.04
N SER A 8 1.44 -7.77 8.29
CA SER A 8 1.36 -6.69 7.28
C SER A 8 0.29 -6.96 6.24
N GLY A 9 0.14 -8.23 5.85
CA GLY A 9 -0.80 -8.63 4.81
C GLY A 9 -2.24 -8.49 5.27
N ILE A 10 -2.56 -9.02 6.45
CA ILE A 10 -3.91 -8.91 7.04
C ILE A 10 -4.28 -7.44 7.26
N ILE A 11 -3.37 -6.66 7.86
CA ILE A 11 -3.62 -5.23 8.10
C ILE A 11 -3.84 -4.50 6.77
N SER A 12 -3.00 -4.73 5.75
CA SER A 12 -3.15 -4.04 4.47
C SER A 12 -4.45 -4.38 3.75
N ILE A 13 -4.95 -5.63 3.85
CA ILE A 13 -6.26 -6.01 3.32
C ILE A 13 -7.38 -5.27 4.05
N VAL A 14 -7.38 -5.30 5.39
CA VAL A 14 -8.42 -4.61 6.18
C VAL A 14 -8.40 -3.11 5.90
N LEU A 15 -7.22 -2.48 5.92
CA LEU A 15 -7.09 -1.06 5.65
C LEU A 15 -7.51 -0.70 4.22
N SER A 16 -7.22 -1.54 3.22
CA SER A 16 -7.61 -1.26 1.84
C SER A 16 -9.13 -1.08 1.69
N VAL A 17 -9.94 -1.82 2.45
CA VAL A 17 -11.41 -1.67 2.44
C VAL A 17 -11.81 -0.28 2.94
N PHE A 18 -11.19 0.21 4.01
CA PHE A 18 -11.44 1.58 4.51
C PHE A 18 -11.00 2.65 3.51
N VAL A 19 -9.83 2.47 2.88
CA VAL A 19 -9.31 3.40 1.87
C VAL A 19 -10.25 3.49 0.67
N VAL A 20 -10.83 2.37 0.21
CA VAL A 20 -11.80 2.37 -0.90
C VAL A 20 -12.98 3.28 -0.57
N PHE A 21 -13.61 3.11 0.60
CA PHE A 21 -14.77 3.92 0.98
C PHE A 21 -14.42 5.40 1.18
N GLN A 22 -13.29 5.70 1.82
CA GLN A 22 -12.82 7.09 1.97
C GLN A 22 -12.52 7.74 0.61
N SER A 23 -11.95 6.98 -0.32
CA SER A 23 -11.63 7.44 -1.68
C SER A 23 -12.87 7.70 -2.52
N MET A 24 -13.92 6.89 -2.35
CA MET A 24 -15.23 7.13 -2.97
C MET A 24 -15.86 8.43 -2.45
N MET A 25 -15.80 8.67 -1.13
CA MET A 25 -16.30 9.92 -0.54
C MET A 25 -15.49 11.13 -1.01
N ALA A 26 -14.15 11.05 -1.02
CA ALA A 26 -13.29 12.12 -1.53
C ALA A 26 -13.51 12.37 -3.03
N GLY A 27 -13.72 11.33 -3.83
CA GLY A 27 -14.04 11.46 -5.25
C GLY A 27 -15.39 12.15 -5.48
N LEU A 28 -16.41 11.80 -4.68
CA LEU A 28 -17.71 12.45 -4.73
C LEU A 28 -17.63 13.93 -4.30
N ALA A 29 -16.90 14.23 -3.23
CA ALA A 29 -16.68 15.59 -2.75
C ALA A 29 -15.97 16.44 -3.82
N ASN A 30 -14.91 15.93 -4.44
CA ASN A 30 -14.19 16.62 -5.51
C ASN A 30 -15.08 16.89 -6.75
N ALA A 31 -15.98 15.96 -7.09
CA ALA A 31 -16.92 16.13 -8.19
C ALA A 31 -18.01 17.18 -7.88
N LEU A 32 -18.45 17.26 -6.63
CA LEU A 32 -19.43 18.25 -6.17
C LEU A 32 -18.82 19.67 -6.06
N GLU A 33 -17.56 19.78 -5.64
CA GLU A 33 -16.87 21.06 -5.47
C GLU A 33 -16.17 21.56 -6.74
N GLU A 34 -16.21 20.80 -7.85
CA GLU A 34 -15.45 21.09 -9.08
C GLU A 34 -13.96 21.42 -8.81
N SER A 35 -13.40 20.82 -7.76
CA SER A 35 -12.09 21.21 -7.22
C SER A 35 -10.90 20.83 -8.13
N GLY A 36 -11.14 20.04 -9.18
CA GLY A 36 -10.12 19.50 -10.07
C GLY A 36 -9.16 18.51 -9.40
N GLN A 37 -9.42 18.14 -8.13
CA GLN A 37 -8.54 17.27 -7.36
C GLN A 37 -8.74 15.80 -7.73
N VAL A 38 -7.64 15.09 -7.95
CA VAL A 38 -7.62 13.67 -8.30
C VAL A 38 -7.41 12.74 -7.10
N SER A 39 -7.54 13.26 -5.88
CA SER A 39 -7.28 12.51 -4.64
C SER A 39 -8.18 11.28 -4.46
N GLY A 40 -9.45 11.37 -4.87
CA GLY A 40 -10.37 10.22 -4.86
C GLY A 40 -9.89 9.07 -5.76
N SER A 41 -9.49 9.39 -6.99
CA SER A 41 -8.93 8.39 -7.92
C SER A 41 -7.59 7.85 -7.45
N ALA A 42 -6.74 8.70 -6.85
CA ALA A 42 -5.47 8.29 -6.29
C ALA A 42 -5.64 7.31 -5.15
N GLY A 43 -6.57 7.57 -4.22
CA GLY A 43 -6.85 6.68 -3.12
C GLY A 43 -7.41 5.33 -3.58
N LEU A 44 -8.20 5.30 -4.66
CA LEU A 44 -8.61 4.04 -5.29
C LEU A 44 -7.38 3.24 -5.78
N VAL A 45 -6.45 3.87 -6.49
CA VAL A 45 -5.20 3.22 -6.94
C VAL A 45 -4.38 2.71 -5.75
N VAL A 46 -4.21 3.52 -4.71
CA VAL A 46 -3.52 3.15 -3.47
C VAL A 46 -4.17 1.92 -2.83
N SER A 47 -5.50 1.89 -2.75
CA SER A 47 -6.25 0.79 -2.16
C SER A 47 -6.07 -0.53 -2.92
N ILE A 48 -6.08 -0.49 -4.26
CA ILE A 48 -5.86 -1.68 -5.10
C ILE A 48 -4.43 -2.20 -4.91
N CYS A 49 -3.44 -1.30 -4.90
CA CYS A 49 -2.05 -1.67 -4.65
C CYS A 49 -1.85 -2.25 -3.24
N MET A 50 -2.51 -1.69 -2.21
CA MET A 50 -2.50 -2.21 -0.84
C MET A 50 -3.15 -3.60 -0.74
N LEU A 51 -4.28 -3.82 -1.41
CA LEU A 51 -4.96 -5.11 -1.45
C LEU A 51 -4.07 -6.17 -2.12
N CYS A 52 -3.55 -5.88 -3.32
CA CYS A 52 -2.64 -6.76 -4.04
C CYS A 52 -1.38 -7.04 -3.22
N GLY A 53 -0.74 -6.01 -2.65
CA GLY A 53 0.43 -6.15 -1.78
C GLY A 53 0.12 -6.99 -0.54
N GLY A 54 -1.06 -6.82 0.06
CA GLY A 54 -1.54 -7.59 1.20
C GLY A 54 -1.68 -9.08 0.88
N ILE A 55 -2.37 -9.41 -0.22
CA ILE A 55 -2.55 -10.80 -0.69
C ILE A 55 -1.20 -11.45 -0.99
N VAL A 56 -0.34 -10.78 -1.76
CA VAL A 56 1.00 -11.27 -2.11
C VAL A 56 1.83 -11.50 -0.85
N SER A 57 1.71 -10.65 0.17
CA SER A 57 2.42 -10.82 1.45
C SER A 57 1.96 -12.07 2.20
N ILE A 58 0.64 -12.32 2.26
CA ILE A 58 0.09 -13.52 2.92
C ILE A 58 0.46 -14.80 2.17
N VAL A 59 0.26 -14.86 0.85
CA VAL A 59 0.52 -16.05 0.05
C VAL A 59 2.00 -16.41 0.09
N SER A 60 2.86 -15.40 0.07
CA SER A 60 4.31 -15.60 0.11
C SER A 60 4.90 -15.71 1.52
N ARG A 61 4.09 -15.75 2.58
CA ARG A 61 4.60 -15.77 3.96
C ARG A 61 5.58 -16.92 4.25
N LYS A 62 5.38 -18.07 3.59
CA LYS A 62 6.22 -19.27 3.75
C LYS A 62 7.44 -19.27 2.83
N ASN A 63 7.40 -18.50 1.73
CA ASN A 63 8.46 -18.45 0.73
C ASN A 63 9.20 -17.10 0.82
N ASN A 64 10.51 -17.14 1.09
CA ASN A 64 11.33 -15.93 1.17
C ASN A 64 12.13 -15.69 -0.11
N SER A 65 11.49 -15.91 -1.27
CA SER A 65 12.11 -15.67 -2.56
C SER A 65 12.43 -14.18 -2.75
N LYS A 66 13.54 -13.89 -3.44
CA LYS A 66 13.93 -12.53 -3.80
C LYS A 66 12.84 -11.84 -4.64
N GLY A 67 12.26 -12.56 -5.61
CA GLY A 67 11.22 -12.03 -6.49
C GLY A 67 9.96 -11.55 -5.77
N THR A 68 9.50 -12.29 -4.76
CA THR A 68 8.37 -11.84 -3.93
C THR A 68 8.69 -10.55 -3.18
N ASN A 69 9.87 -10.47 -2.56
CA ASN A 69 10.21 -9.28 -1.77
C ASN A 69 10.33 -8.05 -2.67
N ILE A 70 10.80 -8.21 -3.92
CA ILE A 70 10.81 -7.16 -4.95
C ILE A 70 9.37 -6.77 -5.35
N ALA A 71 8.48 -7.74 -5.58
CA ALA A 71 7.09 -7.46 -5.91
C ALA A 71 6.37 -6.66 -4.81
N LEU A 72 6.58 -7.02 -3.54
CA LEU A 72 6.05 -6.26 -2.39
C LEU A 72 6.60 -4.83 -2.34
N LEU A 73 7.90 -4.67 -2.63
CA LEU A 73 8.56 -3.37 -2.70
C LEU A 73 7.94 -2.48 -3.77
N ILE A 74 7.67 -3.03 -4.95
CA ILE A 74 7.05 -2.30 -6.07
C ILE A 74 5.58 -1.97 -5.75
N LEU A 75 4.78 -2.94 -5.28
CA LEU A 75 3.36 -2.73 -5.00
C LEU A 75 3.14 -1.68 -3.91
N PHE A 76 3.82 -1.81 -2.76
CA PHE A 76 3.71 -0.83 -1.69
C PHE A 76 4.44 0.47 -2.04
N GLY A 77 5.51 0.42 -2.86
CA GLY A 77 6.23 1.60 -3.32
C GLY A 77 5.39 2.48 -4.23
N LEU A 78 4.69 1.89 -5.19
CA LEU A 78 3.73 2.59 -6.05
C LEU A 78 2.57 3.15 -5.23
N ALA A 79 2.01 2.38 -4.29
CA ALA A 79 0.98 2.87 -3.38
C ALA A 79 1.46 4.09 -2.58
N THR A 80 2.68 4.05 -2.06
CA THR A 80 3.29 5.14 -1.30
C THR A 80 3.49 6.39 -2.15
N LEU A 81 4.07 6.24 -3.35
CA LEU A 81 4.33 7.37 -4.25
C LEU A 81 3.04 8.02 -4.72
N THR A 82 2.09 7.23 -5.22
CA THR A 82 0.80 7.73 -5.68
C THR A 82 0.05 8.42 -4.54
N GLY A 83 0.03 7.83 -3.36
CA GLY A 83 -0.68 8.41 -2.22
C GLY A 83 -0.05 9.70 -1.71
N PHE A 84 1.28 9.82 -1.62
CA PHE A 84 1.93 11.07 -1.19
C PHE A 84 1.84 12.19 -2.22
N ILE A 85 1.98 11.87 -3.52
CA ILE A 85 2.00 12.89 -4.58
C ILE A 85 0.58 13.40 -4.88
N LEU A 86 -0.44 12.54 -4.83
CA LEU A 86 -1.83 12.89 -5.18
C LEU A 86 -2.77 13.05 -3.97
N ALA A 87 -2.27 13.10 -2.73
CA ALA A 87 -3.11 13.29 -1.54
C ALA A 87 -3.95 14.58 -1.56
N GLY A 88 -3.43 15.65 -2.17
CA GLY A 88 -4.09 16.96 -2.16
C GLY A 88 -4.37 17.43 -0.74
N ASN A 89 -5.62 17.78 -0.44
CA ASN A 89 -6.04 18.25 0.88
C ASN A 89 -6.45 17.14 1.87
N TYR A 90 -6.48 15.88 1.43
CA TYR A 90 -7.01 14.78 2.24
C TYR A 90 -5.91 14.17 3.12
N SER A 91 -5.95 14.51 4.41
CA SER A 91 -5.00 14.02 5.42
C SER A 91 -4.99 12.49 5.55
N ASP A 92 -6.13 11.84 5.28
CA ASP A 92 -6.25 10.38 5.33
C ASP A 92 -5.28 9.70 4.36
N LEU A 93 -5.12 10.25 3.15
CA LEU A 93 -4.26 9.65 2.12
C LEU A 93 -2.79 9.66 2.51
N TYR A 94 -2.34 10.67 3.26
CA TYR A 94 -1.00 10.71 3.83
C TYR A 94 -0.78 9.60 4.86
N LEU A 95 -1.78 9.32 5.71
CA LEU A 95 -1.70 8.25 6.71
C LEU A 95 -1.58 6.86 6.03
N TRP A 96 -2.38 6.61 4.99
CA TRP A 96 -2.33 5.36 4.23
C TRP A 96 -1.00 5.19 3.49
N SER A 97 -0.47 6.27 2.94
CA SER A 97 0.84 6.29 2.29
C SER A 97 1.98 6.01 3.28
N ALA A 98 1.90 6.55 4.50
CA ALA A 98 2.86 6.25 5.55
C ALA A 98 2.85 4.76 5.95
N TRP A 99 1.67 4.14 6.01
CA TRP A 99 1.57 2.69 6.24
C TRP A 99 2.20 1.88 5.09
N CYS A 100 1.96 2.28 3.84
CA CYS A 100 2.60 1.66 2.68
C CYS A 100 4.13 1.80 2.75
N LEU A 101 4.64 2.96 3.17
CA LEU A 101 6.07 3.22 3.32
C LEU A 101 6.71 2.29 4.36
N ILE A 102 6.04 2.06 5.49
CA ILE A 102 6.50 1.07 6.50
C ILE A 102 6.63 -0.32 5.86
N ASN A 103 5.66 -0.73 5.05
CA ASN A 103 5.71 -2.02 4.36
C ASN A 103 6.82 -2.09 3.30
N VAL A 104 7.12 -0.99 2.60
CA VAL A 104 8.26 -0.87 1.69
C VAL A 104 9.58 -1.09 2.42
N VAL A 105 9.78 -0.40 3.55
CA VAL A 105 11.00 -0.53 4.36
C VAL A 105 11.18 -1.97 4.85
N LEU A 106 10.10 -2.60 5.32
CA LEU A 106 10.14 -3.97 5.81
C LEU A 106 10.36 -4.99 4.68
N ALA A 107 9.83 -4.73 3.48
CA ALA A 107 10.12 -5.51 2.27
C ALA A 107 11.61 -5.38 1.87
N PHE A 108 12.16 -4.17 1.93
CA PHE A 108 13.58 -3.91 1.66
C PHE A 108 14.51 -4.62 2.66
N ILE A 109 14.21 -4.53 3.96
CA ILE A 109 14.96 -5.26 5.01
C ILE A 109 14.87 -6.78 4.75
N SER A 110 13.69 -7.28 4.38
CA SER A 110 13.48 -8.69 4.06
C SER A 110 14.26 -9.15 2.83
N LEU A 111 14.42 -8.28 1.83
CA LEU A 111 15.26 -8.51 0.65
C LEU A 111 16.74 -8.61 1.03
N ARG A 112 17.25 -7.65 1.82
CA ARG A 112 18.65 -7.65 2.29
C ARG A 112 18.97 -8.85 3.17
N LYS A 113 18.09 -9.21 4.11
CA LYS A 113 18.25 -10.42 4.95
C LYS A 113 18.13 -11.73 4.17
N GLY A 114 17.33 -11.76 3.10
CA GLY A 114 17.25 -12.91 2.19
C GLY A 114 18.53 -13.11 1.37
N ALA A 115 19.29 -12.06 1.12
CA ALA A 115 20.58 -12.15 0.41
C ALA A 115 21.71 -12.72 1.28
N SER A 116 21.65 -12.57 2.60
CA SER A 116 22.69 -13.03 3.56
C SER A 116 22.68 -14.54 3.84
N LYS A 117 21.74 -15.31 3.27
CA LYS A 117 21.64 -16.77 3.45
C LYS A 117 22.09 -17.57 2.22
N ILE A 118 22.77 -16.92 1.28
CA ILE A 118 23.45 -17.53 0.12
C ILE A 118 24.94 -17.46 0.42
#